data_AF-C2KV46-F1
#
_entry.id   AF-C2KV46-F1
#
_cell.length_a   1.000
_cell.length_b   1.000
_cell.length_c   1.000
_cell.angle_alpha   90.00
_cell.angle_beta   90.00
_cell.angle_gamma   90.00
#
_symmetry.space_group_name_H-M   'P 1'
#
loop_
_entity.id
_entity.type
_entity.pdbx_description
1 polymer ?
#
loop_
_entity_poly.entity_id
_entity_poly.type
_entity_poly.pdbx_seq_one_letter_code
_entity_poly.pdbx_strand_id
1 'polypeptide(L)' 'MKNILCTALGSFSTKTVIEGLEKKGYTVYGADCYPKEWIPMAKRVKDFAQIPLVREEEVYLDRI' A
#
# COMPACT_ATOMS: atom_id res chain seq x y z
N MET A 1 -15.26 -11.62 3.83
CA MET A 1 -14.35 -10.95 2.88
C MET A 1 -12.93 -11.03 3.43
N LYS A 2 -11.93 -11.35 2.59
CA LYS A 2 -10.53 -11.43 3.01
C LYS A 2 -9.80 -10.18 2.53
N ASN A 3 -9.54 -9.24 3.43
CA ASN A 3 -8.88 -7.97 3.10
C ASN A 3 -7.44 -8.00 3.63
N ILE A 4 -6.50 -7.48 2.85
CA ILE A 4 -5.10 -7.28 3.28
C ILE A 4 -4.67 -5.86 2.94
N LEU A 5 -3.91 -5.26 3.86
CA LEU A 5 -3.14 -4.05 3.62
C LEU A 5 -1.72 -4.44 3.22
N CYS A 6 -1.29 -4.03 2.03
CA CYS A 6 0.10 -4.14 1.58
C CYS A 6 0.81 -2.80 1.84
N THR A 7 1.66 -2.78 2.85
CA THR A 7 2.57 -1.67 3.15
C THR A 7 3.84 -1.82 2.30
N ALA A 8 4.48 -0.70 1.92
CA ALA A 8 5.67 -0.67 1.05
C ALA A 8 5.41 -1.11 -0.40
N LEU A 9 4.37 -0.54 -1.03
CA LEU A 9 4.03 -0.77 -2.44
C LEU A 9 5.14 -0.39 -3.42
N GLY A 10 6.06 0.50 -3.04
CA GLY A 10 7.23 0.84 -3.85
C GLY A 10 8.22 -0.31 -4.09
N SER A 11 8.09 -1.45 -3.41
CA SER A 11 8.99 -2.59 -3.57
C SER A 11 8.92 -3.24 -4.96
N PHE A 12 10.06 -3.74 -5.46
CA PHE A 12 10.13 -4.57 -6.67
C PHE A 12 9.27 -5.85 -6.54
N SER A 13 9.16 -6.41 -5.33
CA SER A 13 8.39 -7.63 -5.08
C SER A 13 6.87 -7.43 -5.07
N THR A 14 6.39 -6.19 -5.00
CA THR A 14 4.98 -5.85 -4.78
C THR A 14 4.06 -6.47 -5.81
N LYS A 15 4.45 -6.49 -7.09
CA LYS A 15 3.64 -7.08 -8.16
C LYS A 15 3.31 -8.55 -7.87
N THR A 16 4.33 -9.34 -7.55
CA THR A 16 4.19 -10.78 -7.26
C THR A 16 3.34 -11.02 -6.00
N VAL A 17 3.48 -10.17 -4.99
CA VAL A 17 2.68 -10.22 -3.75
C VAL A 17 1.20 -9.98 -4.06
N ILE A 18 0.87 -8.89 -4.76
CA ILE A 18 -0.52 -8.55 -5.12
C ILE A 18 -1.14 -9.68 -5.93
N GLU A 19 -0.47 -10.14 -6.98
CA GLU A 19 -0.97 -11.21 -7.85
C GLU A 19 -1.20 -12.53 -7.08
N GLY A 20 -0.32 -12.86 -6.13
CA GLY A 20 -0.47 -14.04 -5.29
C GLY A 20 -1.64 -13.94 -4.31
N LEU A 21 -1.89 -12.75 -3.76
CA LEU A 21 -3.01 -12.49 -2.84
C LEU A 21 -4.35 -12.50 -3.58
N GLU A 22 -4.42 -11.86 -4.75
CA GLU A 22 -5.60 -11.86 -5.62
C GLU A 22 -6.00 -13.30 -5.99
N LYS A 23 -5.04 -14.14 -6.40
CA LYS A 23 -5.27 -15.57 -6.69
C LYS A 23 -5.84 -16.38 -5.52
N LYS A 24 -5.58 -15.94 -4.28
CA LYS A 24 -6.10 -16.56 -3.04
C LYS A 24 -7.45 -15.97 -2.59
N GLY A 25 -8.03 -15.07 -3.38
CA GLY A 25 -9.31 -14.41 -3.10
C GLY A 25 -9.22 -13.26 -2.11
N TYR A 26 -8.05 -12.65 -1.93
CA TYR A 26 -7.91 -11.43 -1.12
C TYR A 26 -8.21 -10.18 -1.94
N THR A 27 -8.84 -9.21 -1.29
CA THR A 27 -8.88 -7.82 -1.75
C THR A 27 -7.69 -7.08 -1.17
N VAL A 28 -6.84 -6.50 -2.02
CA VAL A 28 -5.62 -5.82 -1.60
C VAL A 28 -5.84 -4.31 -1.54
N TYR A 29 -5.57 -3.73 -0.37
CA TYR A 29 -5.48 -2.30 -0.12
C TYR A 29 -4.02 -1.90 0.00
N GLY A 30 -3.72 -0.64 -0.33
CA GLY A 30 -2.36 -0.14 -0.43
C GLY A 30 -2.02 0.99 0.51
N ALA A 31 -0.82 0.97 1.07
CA ALA A 31 -0.24 2.12 1.74
C ALA A 31 1.26 2.28 1.45
N ASP A 32 1.71 3.52 1.27
CA ASP A 32 3.11 3.89 1.12
C ASP A 32 3.33 5.36 1.53
N CYS A 33 4.58 5.76 1.77
CA CYS A 33 4.89 7.14 2.12
C CYS A 33 5.05 8.06 0.90
N TYR A 34 5.35 7.48 -0.26
CA TYR A 34 5.50 8.24 -1.50
C TYR A 34 4.14 8.53 -2.17
N PRO A 35 4.05 9.60 -2.99
CA PRO A 35 2.85 9.90 -3.76
C PRO A 35 2.45 8.74 -4.68
N LYS A 36 1.14 8.59 -4.90
CA LYS A 36 0.55 7.53 -5.74
C LYS A 36 1.16 7.49 -7.13
N GLU A 37 1.52 8.65 -7.68
CA GLU A 37 2.06 8.85 -9.02
C GLU A 37 3.46 8.22 -9.17
N TRP A 38 4.19 8.06 -8.07
CA TRP A 38 5.55 7.51 -8.07
C TRP A 38 5.57 5.99 -7.95
N ILE A 39 4.43 5.37 -7.64
CA ILE A 39 4.32 3.96 -7.29
C ILE A 39 3.49 3.24 -8.36
N PRO A 40 4.12 2.49 -9.29
CA PRO A 40 3.41 1.80 -10.36
C PRO A 40 2.28 0.88 -9.87
N MET A 41 2.48 0.22 -8.71
CA MET A 41 1.51 -0.72 -8.14
C MET A 41 0.33 -0.06 -7.42
N ALA A 42 0.38 1.25 -7.14
CA ALA A 42 -0.70 1.95 -6.47
C ALA A 42 -1.98 2.07 -7.31
N LYS A 43 -1.90 1.84 -8.64
CA LYS A 43 -3.06 1.75 -9.54
C LYS A 43 -3.73 0.36 -9.55
N ARG A 44 -3.09 -0.66 -8.96
CA ARG A 44 -3.57 -2.05 -8.98
C ARG A 44 -4.30 -2.48 -7.70
N VAL A 45 -4.06 -1.77 -6.61
CA VAL A 45 -4.78 -1.97 -5.35
C VAL A 45 -6.18 -1.36 -5.40
N LYS A 46 -7.08 -1.86 -4.57
CA LYS A 46 -8.47 -1.37 -4.47
C LYS A 46 -8.54 0.09 -4.04
N ASP A 47 -7.72 0.46 -3.06
CA ASP A 47 -7.56 1.84 -2.60
C ASP A 47 -6.12 2.06 -2.12
N PHE A 48 -5.69 3.32 -2.10
CA PHE A 48 -4.33 3.71 -1.76
C PHE A 48 -4.34 4.86 -0.74
N ALA A 49 -3.67 4.66 0.39
CA ALA A 49 -3.41 5.69 1.38
C ALA A 49 -1.95 6.13 1.32
N GLN A 50 -1.71 7.42 1.12
CA GLN A 50 -0.38 7.99 1.36
C GLN A 50 -0.21 8.29 2.85
N ILE A 51 0.78 7.64 3.46
CA ILE A 51 1.09 7.77 4.89
C ILE A 51 2.24 8.77 5.07
N PRO A 52 2.25 9.61 6.12
CA PRO A 52 3.39 10.47 6.40
C PRO A 52 4.67 9.68 6.65
N LEU A 53 5.82 10.37 6.57
CA LEU A 53 7.09 9.77 6.98
C LEU A 53 7.13 9.67 8.51
N VAL A 54 7.68 8.57 9.03
CA VAL A 54 7.83 8.37 10.49
C VAL A 54 8.67 9.47 11.16
N ARG A 55 9.58 10.10 10.42
CA ARG A 55 10.38 11.25 10.93
C ARG A 55 9.55 12.52 11.17
N GLU A 56 8.34 12.59 10.63
CA GLU A 56 7.37 13.66 10.86
C GLU A 56 6.38 13.19 11.94
N GLU A 57 6.90 12.96 13.16
CA GLU A 57 6.23 12.20 14.22
C GLU A 57 4.81 12.68 14.54
N GLU A 58 4.61 13.98 14.73
CA GLU A 58 3.28 14.55 15.01
C GLU A 58 2.28 14.26 13.89
N VAL A 59 2.68 14.51 12.64
CA VAL A 59 1.83 14.28 11.46
C VAL A 59 1.58 12.79 11.24
N TYR A 60 2.59 11.95 11.51
CA TYR A 60 2.48 10.51 11.40
C TYR A 60 1.48 9.96 12.40
N LEU A 61 1.59 10.33 13.69
CA LEU A 61 0.71 9.87 14.78
C LEU A 61 -0.73 10.35 14.61
N ASP A 62 -0.96 11.56 14.09
CA ASP A 62 -2.31 12.09 13.87
C ASP A 62 -3.06 11.42 12.71
N ARG A 63 -2.36 10.68 11.84
CA ARG A 63 -2.93 10.08 10.62
C ARG A 63 -3.13 8.56 10.67
N ILE A 64 -2.65 7.89 11.71
CA ILE A 64 -2.79 6.42 11.90
C ILE A 64 -3.79 6.10 13.00
#